data_AF-A0A8D8BD69-F1
#
_entry.id   AF-A0A8D8BD69-F1
#
_cell.length_a   1.000
_cell.length_b   1.000
_cell.length_c   1.000
_cell.angle_alpha   90.00
_cell.angle_beta   90.00
_cell.angle_gamma   90.00
#
_symmetry.space_group_name_H-M   'P 1'
#
loop_
_entity.id
_entity.type
_entity.pdbx_description
1 polymer ?
#
loop_
_entity_poly.entity_id
_entity_poly.type
_entity_poly.pdbx_seq_one_letter_code
_entity_poly.pdbx_strand_id
1 'polypeptide(L)'
;MAPRRHNKNRQPKGPYYFFMMEYKKKKEAEGYTFRGGAFELQSKASPHWNRMSNEEREPYQKMAQQHREFLRENGERYTSQGVPLSVVEAEQKAKEQKADTIKNTIAGMLDAGVASNELEKVEFFFISFAYFCVTSNGTYIPAEMGLVRYSLRDGVKDRLHMFIDPGKLPLGFSYDAKVH
;
A
#
# COMPACT_ATOMS: atom_id res chain seq x y z
N MET A 1 -2.71 -5.80 20.52
CA MET A 1 -2.25 -6.52 19.31
C MET A 1 -3.32 -7.53 18.92
N ALA A 2 -3.98 -7.36 17.78
CA ALA A 2 -4.95 -8.34 17.29
C ALA A 2 -4.22 -9.61 16.78
N PRO A 3 -4.79 -10.82 16.94
CA PRO A 3 -4.16 -12.06 16.50
C PRO A 3 -4.04 -12.10 14.97
N ARG A 4 -2.84 -12.45 14.49
CA ARG A 4 -2.49 -12.57 13.07
C ARG A 4 -3.30 -13.71 12.43
N ARG A 5 -4.27 -13.38 11.57
CA ARG A 5 -5.00 -14.39 10.77
C ARG A 5 -4.05 -14.98 9.73
N HIS A 6 -3.61 -16.22 9.97
CA HIS A 6 -2.82 -16.99 9.02
C HIS A 6 -3.66 -17.28 7.77
N ASN A 7 -3.29 -16.70 6.63
CA ASN A 7 -3.98 -16.95 5.37
C ASN A 7 -3.60 -18.35 4.84
N LYS A 8 -4.46 -19.34 5.09
CA LYS A 8 -4.26 -20.76 4.70
C LYS A 8 -4.12 -20.98 3.18
N ASN A 9 -4.50 -20.00 2.36
CA ASN A 9 -4.41 -20.09 0.91
C ASN A 9 -2.99 -19.88 0.35
N ARG A 10 -2.05 -19.38 1.16
CA ARG A 10 -0.65 -19.15 0.74
C ARG A 10 0.33 -20.25 1.18
N GLN A 11 -0.17 -21.37 1.68
CA GLN A 11 0.67 -22.49 2.13
C GLN A 11 1.14 -23.35 0.94
N PRO A 12 2.39 -23.83 0.94
CA PRO A 12 2.87 -24.76 -0.08
C PRO A 12 1.95 -25.98 -0.18
N LYS A 13 1.56 -26.33 -1.42
CA LYS A 13 0.73 -27.50 -1.69
C LYS A 13 1.63 -28.64 -2.16
N GLY A 14 1.37 -29.84 -1.65
CA GLY A 14 2.13 -31.04 -2.04
C GLY A 14 1.68 -31.63 -3.38
N PRO A 15 2.42 -32.61 -3.93
CA PRO A 15 2.13 -33.23 -5.23
C PRO A 15 0.72 -33.82 -5.32
N TYR A 16 0.25 -34.46 -4.25
CA TYR A 16 -1.08 -35.07 -4.17
C TYR A 16 -2.22 -34.05 -4.39
N TYR A 17 -2.03 -32.79 -3.97
CA TYR A 17 -3.03 -31.74 -4.19
C TYR A 17 -3.25 -31.45 -5.68
N PHE A 18 -2.17 -31.38 -6.47
CA PHE A 18 -2.27 -31.14 -7.90
C PHE A 18 -2.93 -32.31 -8.62
N PHE A 19 -2.60 -33.54 -8.22
CA PHE A 19 -3.29 -34.74 -8.71
C PHE A 19 -4.79 -34.74 -8.36
N MET A 20 -5.17 -34.42 -7.12
CA MET A 20 -6.57 -34.34 -6.73
C MET A 20 -7.34 -33.31 -7.56
N MET A 21 -6.74 -32.16 -7.85
CA MET A 21 -7.36 -31.13 -8.68
C MET A 21 -7.54 -31.58 -10.13
N GLU A 22 -6.58 -32.30 -10.70
CA GLU A 22 -6.71 -32.87 -12.04
C GLU A 22 -7.75 -33.99 -12.08
N TYR A 23 -7.74 -34.89 -11.08
CA TYR A 23 -8.71 -35.97 -10.93
C TYR A 23 -10.14 -35.42 -10.81
N LYS A 24 -10.30 -34.34 -10.04
CA LYS A 24 -11.58 -33.62 -9.93
C LYS A 24 -12.04 -33.12 -11.30
N LYS A 25 -11.18 -32.41 -12.03
CA LYS A 25 -11.51 -31.88 -13.37
C LYS A 25 -11.90 -32.99 -14.35
N LYS A 26 -11.20 -34.12 -14.36
CA LYS A 26 -11.51 -35.29 -15.19
C LYS A 26 -12.91 -35.84 -14.88
N LYS A 27 -13.22 -36.00 -13.59
CA LYS A 27 -14.54 -36.51 -13.16
C LYS A 27 -15.69 -35.52 -13.40
N GLU A 28 -15.44 -34.22 -13.25
CA GLU A 28 -16.43 -33.19 -13.59
C GLU A 28 -16.69 -33.13 -15.09
N ALA A 29 -15.68 -33.34 -15.94
CA ALA A 29 -15.84 -33.45 -17.38
C ALA A 29 -16.65 -34.71 -17.80
N GLU A 30 -16.54 -35.78 -17.02
CA GLU A 30 -17.37 -36.99 -17.15
C GLU A 30 -18.81 -36.81 -16.60
N GLY A 31 -19.17 -35.61 -16.13
CA GLY A 31 -20.50 -35.28 -15.60
C GLY A 31 -20.70 -35.62 -14.12
N TYR A 32 -19.64 -36.02 -13.40
CA TYR A 32 -19.72 -36.33 -11.97
C TYR A 32 -19.55 -35.08 -11.12
N THR A 33 -20.49 -34.83 -10.20
CA THR A 33 -20.41 -33.72 -9.24
C THR A 33 -20.11 -34.23 -7.84
N PHE A 34 -19.02 -33.74 -7.22
CA PHE A 34 -18.63 -34.08 -5.84
C PHE A 34 -19.48 -33.27 -4.84
N ARG A 35 -20.60 -33.84 -4.39
CA ARG A 35 -21.53 -33.19 -3.44
C ARG A 35 -21.00 -33.19 -2.00
N GLY A 36 -20.15 -34.15 -1.63
CA GLY A 36 -19.48 -34.25 -0.33
C GLY A 36 -18.21 -33.39 -0.22
N GLY A 37 -17.96 -32.50 -1.19
CA GLY A 37 -16.85 -31.55 -1.17
C GLY A 37 -15.48 -32.21 -1.20
N ALA A 38 -14.52 -31.65 -0.45
CA ALA A 38 -13.12 -32.10 -0.46
C ALA A 38 -12.91 -33.51 0.12
N PHE A 39 -13.76 -33.94 1.07
CA PHE A 39 -13.65 -35.24 1.70
C PHE A 39 -13.96 -36.38 0.73
N GLU A 40 -15.08 -36.27 -0.01
CA GLU A 40 -15.47 -37.25 -1.03
C GLU A 40 -14.41 -37.37 -2.13
N LEU A 41 -13.87 -36.23 -2.58
CA LEU A 41 -12.79 -36.19 -3.56
C LEU A 41 -11.54 -36.92 -3.05
N GLN A 42 -11.13 -36.67 -1.81
CA GLN A 42 -9.97 -37.34 -1.21
C GLN A 42 -10.19 -38.86 -1.11
N SER A 43 -11.36 -39.31 -0.65
CA SER A 43 -11.66 -40.74 -0.54
C SER A 43 -11.61 -41.46 -1.88
N LYS A 44 -12.07 -40.82 -2.96
CA LYS A 44 -12.01 -41.41 -4.31
C LYS A 44 -10.63 -41.30 -4.95
N ALA A 45 -9.91 -40.20 -4.74
CA ALA A 45 -8.60 -39.97 -5.34
C ALA A 45 -7.46 -40.75 -4.64
N SER A 46 -7.54 -40.98 -3.32
CA SER A 46 -6.48 -41.63 -2.53
C SER A 46 -6.08 -43.02 -3.05
N PRO A 47 -7.03 -43.94 -3.40
CA PRO A 47 -6.68 -45.24 -3.95
C PRO A 47 -5.97 -45.15 -5.31
N HIS A 48 -6.37 -44.20 -6.16
CA HIS A 48 -5.72 -44.00 -7.46
C HIS A 48 -4.30 -43.48 -7.30
N TRP A 49 -4.10 -42.49 -6.43
CA TRP A 49 -2.76 -41.98 -6.12
C TRP A 49 -1.84 -43.07 -5.60
N ASN A 50 -2.30 -43.90 -4.66
CA ASN A 50 -1.49 -44.95 -4.05
C ASN A 50 -1.05 -46.05 -5.05
N ARG A 51 -1.83 -46.28 -6.12
CA ARG A 51 -1.48 -47.23 -7.19
C ARG A 51 -0.52 -46.67 -8.23
N MET A 52 -0.39 -45.35 -8.33
CA MET A 52 0.50 -44.73 -9.31
C MET A 52 1.97 -45.03 -9.00
N SER A 53 2.75 -45.26 -10.06
CA SER A 53 4.21 -45.42 -9.97
C SER A 53 4.89 -44.09 -9.66
N ASN A 54 6.19 -44.12 -9.33
CA ASN A 54 6.96 -42.89 -9.13
C ASN A 54 7.06 -42.04 -10.40
N GLU A 55 7.10 -42.67 -11.58
CA GLU A 55 7.15 -42.00 -12.88
C GLU A 55 5.84 -41.26 -13.17
N GLU A 56 4.70 -41.90 -12.89
CA GLU A 56 3.38 -41.28 -13.05
C GLU A 56 3.14 -40.13 -12.06
N ARG A 57 3.87 -40.11 -10.92
CA ARG A 57 3.81 -39.05 -9.92
C ARG A 57 4.77 -37.88 -10.19
N GLU A 58 5.79 -38.08 -11.01
CA GLU A 58 6.80 -37.08 -11.37
C GLU A 58 6.22 -35.74 -11.85
N PRO A 59 5.22 -35.68 -12.76
CA PRO A 59 4.65 -34.39 -13.20
C PRO A 59 4.04 -33.60 -12.03
N TYR A 60 3.38 -34.28 -11.09
CA TYR A 60 2.80 -33.64 -9.91
C TYR A 60 3.86 -33.17 -8.91
N GLN A 61 5.00 -33.87 -8.83
CA GLN A 61 6.15 -33.42 -8.05
C GLN A 61 6.74 -32.13 -8.62
N LYS A 62 6.91 -32.06 -9.94
CA LYS A 62 7.37 -30.84 -10.63
C LYS A 62 6.41 -29.67 -10.40
N MET A 63 5.10 -29.89 -10.51
CA MET A 63 4.10 -28.85 -10.21
C MET A 63 4.16 -28.36 -8.76
N ALA A 64 4.35 -29.26 -7.80
CA ALA A 64 4.49 -28.87 -6.39
C ALA A 64 5.77 -28.08 -6.13
N GLN A 65 6.87 -28.44 -6.79
CA GLN A 65 8.12 -27.69 -6.72
C GLN A 65 7.95 -26.29 -7.31
N GLN A 66 7.41 -26.18 -8.53
CA GLN A 66 7.14 -24.90 -9.18
C GLN A 66 6.24 -24.00 -8.33
N HIS A 67 5.20 -24.55 -7.72
CA HIS A 67 4.32 -23.80 -6.82
C HIS A 67 5.04 -23.31 -5.56
N ARG A 68 5.97 -24.10 -5.01
CA ARG A 68 6.80 -23.68 -3.87
C ARG A 68 7.76 -22.55 -4.27
N GLU A 69 8.37 -22.64 -5.45
CA GLU A 69 9.23 -21.59 -6.01
C GLU A 69 8.45 -20.30 -6.27
N PHE A 70 7.27 -20.42 -6.89
CA PHE A 70 6.35 -19.30 -7.10
C PHE A 70 5.98 -18.60 -5.79
N LEU A 71 5.63 -19.35 -4.73
CA LEU A 71 5.33 -18.79 -3.41
C LEU A 71 6.56 -18.15 -2.74
N ARG A 72 7.77 -18.61 -3.05
CA ARG A 72 9.02 -18.01 -2.53
C ARG A 72 9.31 -16.67 -3.22
N GLU A 73 9.07 -16.59 -4.52
CA GLU A 73 9.30 -15.38 -5.32
C GLU A 73 8.21 -14.33 -5.09
N ASN A 74 6.95 -14.76 -5.06
CA ASN A 74 5.76 -13.90 -4.92
C ASN A 74 5.23 -13.86 -3.47
N GLY A 75 5.99 -14.43 -2.55
CA GLY A 75 5.68 -14.39 -1.13
C GLY A 75 5.86 -12.98 -0.58
N GLU A 76 4.96 -12.58 0.31
CA GLU A 76 5.06 -11.30 1.00
C GLU A 76 6.31 -11.28 1.87
N ARG A 77 7.26 -10.39 1.54
CA ARG A 77 8.47 -10.16 2.33
C ARG A 77 8.16 -9.17 3.44
N TYR A 78 8.88 -9.30 4.56
CA TYR A 78 8.70 -8.44 5.71
C TYR A 78 10.04 -7.83 6.12
N THR A 79 10.00 -6.61 6.63
CA THR A 79 11.16 -5.95 7.25
C THR A 79 11.50 -6.61 8.60
N SER A 80 12.66 -6.30 9.17
CA SER A 80 13.05 -6.76 10.51
C SER A 80 12.07 -6.34 11.62
N GLN A 81 11.25 -5.31 11.37
CA GLN A 81 10.18 -4.84 12.27
C GLN A 81 8.82 -5.52 12.00
N GLY A 82 8.77 -6.48 11.07
CA GLY A 82 7.57 -7.22 10.73
C GLY A 82 6.55 -6.46 9.88
N VAL A 83 6.98 -5.40 9.19
CA VAL A 83 6.13 -4.64 8.25
C VAL A 83 6.23 -5.27 6.86
N PRO A 84 5.13 -5.52 6.14
CA PRO A 84 5.19 -6.01 4.76
C PRO A 84 5.97 -5.05 3.87
N LEU A 85 6.89 -5.57 3.05
CA LEU A 85 7.69 -4.77 2.12
C LEU A 85 6.80 -4.07 1.08
N SER A 86 5.70 -4.71 0.67
CA SER A 86 4.67 -4.14 -0.20
C SER A 86 4.10 -2.82 0.32
N VAL A 87 3.94 -2.70 1.65
CA VAL A 87 3.47 -1.47 2.30
C VAL A 87 4.55 -0.38 2.24
N VAL A 88 5.80 -0.74 2.48
CA VAL A 88 6.94 0.20 2.43
C VAL A 88 7.14 0.73 1.01
N GLU A 89 7.12 -0.16 0.01
CA GLU A 89 7.22 0.20 -1.41
C GLU A 89 6.05 1.07 -1.86
N ALA A 90 4.82 0.75 -1.42
CA ALA A 90 3.65 1.58 -1.72
C ALA A 90 3.76 2.97 -1.09
N GLU A 91 4.24 3.08 0.15
CA GLU A 91 4.46 4.36 0.82
C GLU A 91 5.53 5.20 0.10
N GLN A 92 6.65 4.57 -0.30
CA GLN A 92 7.70 5.23 -1.06
C GLN A 92 7.19 5.72 -2.42
N LYS A 93 6.50 4.86 -3.17
CA LYS A 93 5.89 5.22 -4.45
C LYS A 93 4.88 6.35 -4.29
N ALA A 94 4.08 6.34 -3.23
CA ALA A 94 3.14 7.44 -2.95
C ALA A 94 3.86 8.76 -2.65
N LYS A 95 5.03 8.73 -1.98
CA LYS A 95 5.86 9.92 -1.76
C LYS A 95 6.44 10.46 -3.07
N GLU A 96 6.96 9.57 -3.91
CA GLU A 96 7.48 9.93 -5.23
C GLU A 96 6.38 10.53 -6.12
N GLN A 97 5.23 9.86 -6.20
CA GLN A 97 4.07 10.35 -6.96
C GLN A 97 3.58 11.72 -6.49
N LYS A 98 3.56 11.98 -5.17
CA LYS A 98 3.22 13.29 -4.62
C LYS A 98 4.22 14.36 -5.08
N ALA A 99 5.52 14.06 -5.02
CA ALA A 99 6.56 14.98 -5.45
C ALA A 99 6.45 15.30 -6.95
N ASP A 100 6.22 14.28 -7.78
CA ASP A 100 6.03 14.45 -9.22
C ASP A 100 4.76 15.23 -9.56
N THR A 101 3.68 14.98 -8.84
CA THR A 101 2.42 15.74 -8.99
C THR A 101 2.66 17.22 -8.74
N ILE A 102 3.33 17.57 -7.63
CA ILE A 102 3.66 18.97 -7.31
C ILE A 102 4.51 19.61 -8.42
N LYS A 103 5.57 18.92 -8.87
CA LYS A 103 6.45 19.43 -9.93
C LYS A 103 5.69 19.67 -11.23
N ASN A 104 4.89 18.70 -11.67
CA ASN A 104 4.14 18.79 -12.92
C ASN A 104 3.07 19.87 -12.86
N THR A 105 2.39 20.04 -11.73
CA THR A 105 1.42 21.14 -11.54
C THR A 105 2.10 22.50 -11.64
N ILE A 106 3.24 22.70 -10.97
CA ILE A 106 3.99 23.96 -11.04
C ILE A 106 4.51 24.20 -12.47
N ALA A 107 5.10 23.19 -13.11
CA ALA A 107 5.60 23.29 -14.48
C ALA A 107 4.48 23.69 -15.45
N GLY A 108 3.32 23.03 -15.40
CA GLY A 108 2.18 23.36 -16.25
C GLY A 108 1.63 24.77 -16.02
N MET A 109 1.62 25.26 -14.78
CA MET A 109 1.25 26.65 -14.47
C MET A 109 2.23 27.66 -15.08
N LEU A 110 3.54 27.38 -15.03
CA LEU A 110 4.55 28.23 -15.65
C LEU A 110 4.47 28.19 -17.17
N ASP A 111 4.33 27.01 -17.77
CA ASP A 111 4.21 26.83 -19.22
C ASP A 111 3.00 27.58 -19.77
N ALA A 112 1.86 27.52 -19.09
CA ALA A 112 0.67 28.29 -19.45
C ALA A 112 0.92 29.80 -19.39
N GLY A 113 1.61 30.29 -18.34
CA GLY A 113 1.99 31.70 -18.22
C GLY A 113 2.98 32.16 -19.28
N VAL A 114 3.92 31.31 -19.69
CA VAL A 114 4.85 31.58 -20.80
C VAL A 114 4.08 31.64 -22.13
N ALA A 115 3.20 30.66 -22.39
CA ALA A 115 2.43 30.59 -23.62
C ALA A 115 1.48 31.79 -23.80
N SER A 116 0.93 32.34 -22.70
CA SER A 116 0.12 33.56 -22.73
C SER A 116 0.95 34.85 -22.71
N ASN A 117 2.28 34.76 -22.58
CA ASN A 117 3.17 35.90 -22.34
C ASN A 117 2.78 36.73 -21.10
N GLU A 118 2.24 36.07 -20.08
CA GLU A 118 1.80 36.67 -18.82
C GLU A 118 2.48 36.06 -17.59
N LEU A 119 3.61 35.37 -17.78
CA LEU A 119 4.37 34.73 -16.71
C LEU A 119 4.63 35.68 -15.54
N GLU A 120 4.93 36.94 -15.83
CA GLU A 120 5.19 37.96 -14.81
C GLU A 120 3.97 38.28 -13.93
N LYS A 121 2.75 38.07 -14.43
CA LYS A 121 1.47 38.33 -13.74
C LYS A 121 0.97 37.12 -12.96
N VAL A 122 1.54 35.93 -13.20
CA VAL A 122 1.14 34.70 -12.52
C VAL A 122 1.30 34.88 -11.01
N GLU A 123 0.25 34.52 -10.26
CA GLU A 123 0.20 34.73 -8.81
C GLU A 123 0.54 33.45 -8.04
N PHE A 124 1.53 33.57 -7.16
CA PHE A 124 1.97 32.54 -6.23
C PHE A 124 1.51 32.88 -4.82
N PHE A 125 1.10 31.86 -4.07
CA PHE A 125 0.69 31.98 -2.69
C PHE A 125 1.70 31.26 -1.79
N PHE A 126 2.38 32.00 -0.93
CA PHE A 126 3.31 31.45 0.06
C PHE A 126 2.65 31.40 1.41
N ILE A 127 2.59 30.22 2.03
CA ILE A 127 1.99 30.02 3.35
C ILE A 127 3.02 29.47 4.32
N SER A 128 2.98 29.97 5.57
CA SER A 128 3.82 29.51 6.68
C SER A 128 2.97 29.42 7.95
N PHE A 129 3.26 28.43 8.78
CA PHE A 129 2.61 28.24 10.08
C PHE A 129 3.65 28.10 11.18
N ALA A 130 3.42 28.78 12.29
CA ALA A 130 4.00 28.39 13.58
C ALA A 130 3.00 27.49 14.31
N TYR A 131 3.51 26.60 15.16
CA TYR A 131 2.71 25.68 15.95
C TYR A 131 3.22 25.63 17.38
N PHE A 132 2.33 25.39 18.35
CA PHE A 132 2.70 25.24 19.75
C PHE A 132 3.31 23.88 20.04
N CYS A 133 2.66 22.81 19.58
CA CYS A 133 3.10 21.45 19.86
C CYS A 133 2.57 20.46 18.83
N VAL A 134 3.15 19.26 18.86
CA VAL A 134 2.70 18.11 18.07
C VAL A 134 2.17 17.07 19.01
N THR A 135 0.91 16.69 18.84
CA THR A 135 0.25 15.69 19.67
C THR A 135 0.79 14.27 19.40
N SER A 136 0.48 13.32 20.28
CA SER A 136 0.94 11.93 20.17
C SER A 136 0.48 11.21 18.90
N ASN A 137 -0.58 11.71 18.24
CA ASN A 137 -1.06 11.18 16.97
C ASN A 137 -0.43 11.89 15.74
N GLY A 138 0.52 12.81 15.95
CA GLY A 138 1.19 13.57 14.88
C GLY A 138 0.44 14.83 14.42
N THR A 139 -0.62 15.26 15.11
CA THR A 139 -1.36 16.48 14.76
C THR A 139 -0.66 17.71 15.33
N TYR A 140 -0.41 18.70 14.48
CA TYR A 140 0.17 20.00 14.84
C TYR A 140 -0.92 20.94 15.37
N ILE A 141 -0.66 21.61 16.50
CA ILE A 141 -1.55 22.64 17.07
C ILE A 141 -1.06 24.02 16.61
N PRO A 142 -1.76 24.70 15.68
CA PRO A 142 -1.28 25.94 15.08
C PRO A 142 -1.30 27.09 16.10
N ALA A 143 -0.32 28.00 15.97
CA ALA A 143 -0.16 29.19 16.79
C ALA A 143 -0.27 30.48 15.96
N GLU A 144 0.28 30.45 14.76
CA GLU A 144 0.36 31.61 13.88
C GLU A 144 0.30 31.14 12.42
N MET A 145 -0.30 31.95 11.55
CA MET A 145 -0.30 31.74 10.12
C MET A 145 0.10 33.03 9.40
N GLY A 146 1.01 32.90 8.44
CA GLY A 146 1.31 33.91 7.45
C GLY A 146 0.98 33.39 6.04
N LEU A 147 0.32 34.21 5.23
CA LEU A 147 0.03 33.94 3.83
C LEU A 147 0.37 35.19 3.00
N VAL A 148 1.09 35.01 1.91
CA VAL A 148 1.53 36.09 1.03
C VAL A 148 1.12 35.77 -0.40
N ARG A 149 0.51 36.74 -1.07
CA ARG A 149 0.22 36.70 -2.51
C ARG A 149 1.31 37.46 -3.25
N TYR A 150 1.95 36.81 -4.21
CA TYR A 150 3.15 37.31 -4.90
C TYR A 150 3.04 37.13 -6.41
N SER A 151 3.52 38.08 -7.20
CA SER A 151 3.81 37.90 -8.62
C SER A 151 5.20 38.46 -8.95
N LEU A 152 5.80 38.06 -10.07
CA LEU A 152 7.10 38.60 -10.46
C LEU A 152 7.01 40.09 -10.82
N ARG A 153 5.90 40.52 -11.43
CA ARG A 153 5.66 41.90 -11.85
C ARG A 153 5.47 42.85 -10.67
N ASP A 154 4.60 42.47 -9.73
CA ASP A 154 4.15 43.37 -8.65
C ASP A 154 4.87 43.10 -7.33
N GLY A 155 5.65 42.02 -7.25
CA GLY A 155 6.23 41.56 -6.00
C GLY A 155 5.15 41.07 -5.04
N VAL A 156 5.24 41.45 -3.76
CA VAL A 156 4.24 41.10 -2.74
C VAL A 156 3.02 42.00 -2.88
N LYS A 157 1.88 41.40 -3.25
CA LYS A 157 0.61 42.10 -3.52
C LYS A 157 -0.27 42.21 -2.29
N ASP A 158 -0.42 41.09 -1.56
CA ASP A 158 -1.23 41.02 -0.34
C ASP A 158 -0.55 40.14 0.71
N ARG A 159 -0.95 40.39 1.95
CA ARG A 159 -0.49 39.65 3.12
C ARG A 159 -1.67 39.40 4.06
N LEU A 160 -1.79 38.16 4.52
CA LEU A 160 -2.63 37.78 5.63
C LEU A 160 -1.71 37.26 6.73
N HIS A 161 -1.86 37.81 7.93
CA HIS A 161 -1.15 37.38 9.13
C HIS A 161 -2.17 37.27 10.26
N MET A 162 -2.15 36.15 10.97
CA MET A 162 -3.03 35.96 12.12
C MET A 162 -2.42 35.04 13.17
N PHE A 163 -2.65 35.39 14.43
CA PHE A 163 -2.51 34.46 15.55
C PHE A 163 -3.75 33.58 15.64
N ILE A 164 -3.53 32.31 15.97
CA ILE A 164 -4.57 31.31 16.10
C ILE A 164 -4.67 30.93 17.57
N ASP A 165 -5.84 31.17 18.17
CA ASP A 165 -6.14 30.67 19.51
C ASP A 165 -6.47 29.16 19.40
N PRO A 166 -5.63 28.27 19.95
CA PRO A 166 -5.86 26.83 19.88
C PRO A 166 -6.96 26.36 20.85
N GLY A 167 -7.50 27.26 21.69
CA GLY A 167 -8.38 26.93 22.79
C GLY A 167 -7.62 26.16 23.88
N LYS A 168 -8.18 25.02 24.32
CA LYS A 168 -7.54 24.20 25.35
C LYS A 168 -6.47 23.31 24.73
N LEU A 169 -5.23 23.48 25.17
CA LEU A 169 -4.14 22.59 24.80
C LEU A 169 -4.44 21.14 25.24
N PRO A 170 -4.05 20.14 24.44
CA PRO A 170 -4.15 18.74 24.82
C PRO A 170 -3.42 18.46 26.14
N LEU A 171 -4.03 17.62 26.98
CA LEU A 171 -3.47 17.27 28.29
C LEU A 171 -2.07 16.65 28.12
N GLY A 172 -1.11 17.14 28.89
CA GLY A 172 0.29 16.68 28.87
C GLY A 172 1.22 17.46 27.95
N PHE A 173 0.71 18.39 27.13
CA PHE A 173 1.51 19.14 26.14
C PHE A 173 1.83 20.58 26.55
N SER A 174 1.50 20.98 27.79
CA SER A 174 1.71 22.36 28.27
C SER A 174 3.19 22.75 28.36
N TYR A 175 4.09 21.80 28.63
CA TYR A 175 5.53 22.06 28.65
C TYR A 175 6.08 22.23 27.23
N ASP A 176 5.71 21.33 26.32
CA ASP A 176 6.12 21.40 24.91
C ASP A 176 5.70 22.73 24.28
N ALA A 177 4.45 23.15 24.52
CA ALA A 177 3.91 24.43 24.04
C ALA A 177 4.61 25.67 24.63
N LYS A 178 5.37 25.53 25.71
CA LYS A 178 6.12 26.62 26.34
C LYS A 178 7.57 26.70 25.85
N VAL A 179 8.13 25.58 25.40
CA VAL A 179 9.53 25.46 25.00
C VAL A 179 9.74 25.73 23.52
N HIS A 180 8.74 25.43 22.69
CA HIS A 180 8.73 25.75 21.26
C HIS A 180 8.52 27.25 21.03
#